data_AF-A0A1A8FWF7-F1
#
_entry.id   AF-A0A1A8FWF7-F1
#
_cell.length_a   1.000
_cell.length_b   1.000
_cell.length_c   1.000
_cell.angle_alpha   90.00
_cell.angle_beta   90.00
_cell.angle_gamma   90.00
#
_symmetry.space_group_name_H-M   'P 1'
#
loop_
_entity.id
_entity.type
_entity.pdbx_description
1 polymer ?
#
loop_
_entity_poly.entity_id
_entity_poly.type
_entity_poly.pdbx_seq_one_letter_code
_entity_poly.pdbx_strand_id
1 'polypeptide(L)'
;LGQLLASTCKELPGPKESRRTAKELWDVVVQICSVSVQHKRSSDGRLGLIKHRESTLGIMQRNKFITFIKKLREPLVLTTLISLFVRLHSIVRDDIVNEVTAEHLSIWPSSLPNLQAVDVEAVAVTVRELVSFALSLNPHNQSWLGTQADIYFVTNQYCAALNFYLQAGAVCSDFFTKPVPPDVYTDQVLKRMIKCCSMLNCHTQVAVLCQFLREVDYMTAFKALQEQNSHDAMDSFYDYIWDVTILEYLTHIHHKRGETEKRQVAMKAIGQTELNSSNPEEVLQLAAQKRKKRFLQAMSKLYF
;
A
#
# COMPACT_ATOMS: atom_id res chain seq x y z
N LEU A 1 -24.71 -5.50 17.87
CA LEU A 1 -23.71 -5.16 16.84
C LEU A 1 -24.16 -4.01 15.94
N GLY A 2 -25.24 -4.15 15.17
CA GLY A 2 -25.68 -3.08 14.23
C GLY A 2 -25.89 -1.72 14.89
N GLN A 3 -26.57 -1.67 16.04
CA GLN A 3 -26.75 -0.43 16.83
C GLN A 3 -25.41 0.17 17.27
N LEU A 4 -24.50 -0.65 17.79
CA LEU A 4 -23.18 -0.20 18.25
C LEU A 4 -22.34 0.36 17.11
N LEU A 5 -22.34 -0.32 15.96
CA LEU A 5 -21.68 0.15 14.75
C LEU A 5 -22.23 1.49 14.26
N ALA A 6 -23.57 1.64 14.26
CA ALA A 6 -24.22 2.89 13.89
C ALA A 6 -23.86 4.04 14.87
N SER A 7 -23.85 3.77 16.18
CA SER A 7 -23.44 4.73 17.20
C SER A 7 -21.99 5.17 17.01
N THR A 8 -21.07 4.22 16.79
CA THR A 8 -19.65 4.55 16.53
C THR A 8 -19.48 5.35 15.26
N CYS A 9 -20.20 5.02 14.18
CA CYS A 9 -20.14 5.79 12.92
C CYS A 9 -20.66 7.22 13.10
N LYS A 10 -21.74 7.41 13.87
CA LYS A 10 -22.29 8.74 14.18
C LYS A 10 -21.28 9.63 14.92
N GLU A 11 -20.39 9.01 15.68
CA GLU A 11 -19.37 9.70 16.47
C GLU A 11 -18.07 9.98 15.68
N LEU A 12 -17.99 9.67 14.38
CA LEU A 12 -16.83 9.97 13.52
C LEU A 12 -17.00 11.27 12.71
N PRO A 13 -15.96 12.12 12.57
CA PRO A 13 -14.64 12.11 13.20
C PRO A 13 -14.66 12.94 14.51
N GLY A 14 -15.47 12.53 15.49
CA GLY A 14 -15.77 13.32 16.68
C GLY A 14 -14.65 13.34 17.73
N PRO A 15 -14.67 14.33 18.65
CA PRO A 15 -13.66 14.56 19.69
C PRO A 15 -13.52 13.38 20.65
N LYS A 16 -12.44 13.37 21.47
CA LYS A 16 -11.98 12.28 22.37
C LYS A 16 -13.05 11.55 23.22
N GLU A 17 -14.22 12.14 23.41
CA GLU A 17 -15.38 11.57 24.10
C GLU A 17 -16.09 10.45 23.27
N SER A 18 -15.83 10.36 21.96
CA SER A 18 -16.27 9.32 21.01
C SER A 18 -15.67 7.92 21.25
N ARG A 19 -14.77 7.76 22.22
CA ARG A 19 -14.02 6.52 22.43
C ARG A 19 -14.79 5.43 23.15
N ARG A 20 -15.91 5.74 23.81
CA ARG A 20 -16.66 4.72 24.56
C ARG A 20 -17.29 3.71 23.62
N THR A 21 -18.07 4.16 22.64
CA THR A 21 -18.74 3.26 21.68
C THR A 21 -17.69 2.54 20.82
N ALA A 22 -16.63 3.24 20.41
CA ALA A 22 -15.51 2.65 19.68
C ALA A 22 -14.81 1.54 20.49
N LYS A 23 -14.58 1.75 21.80
CA LYS A 23 -14.01 0.72 22.68
C LYS A 23 -14.94 -0.47 22.85
N GLU A 24 -16.23 -0.23 23.07
CA GLU A 24 -17.23 -1.31 23.16
C GLU A 24 -17.29 -2.13 21.86
N LEU A 25 -17.23 -1.47 20.69
CA LEU A 25 -17.20 -2.14 19.38
C LEU A 25 -15.91 -2.94 19.20
N TRP A 26 -14.78 -2.35 19.57
CA TRP A 26 -13.48 -3.00 19.56
C TRP A 26 -13.48 -4.29 20.38
N ASP A 27 -13.94 -4.23 21.63
CA ASP A 27 -13.95 -5.37 22.54
C ASP A 27 -14.82 -6.51 21.99
N VAL A 28 -15.99 -6.18 21.42
CA VAL A 28 -16.88 -7.16 20.78
C VAL A 28 -16.22 -7.83 19.56
N VAL A 29 -15.55 -7.05 18.69
CA VAL A 29 -14.92 -7.61 17.49
C VAL A 29 -13.68 -8.44 17.83
N VAL A 30 -12.88 -8.02 18.81
CA VAL A 30 -11.74 -8.79 19.32
C VAL A 30 -12.20 -10.15 19.84
N GLN A 31 -13.30 -10.20 20.60
CA GLN A 31 -13.86 -11.46 21.09
C GLN A 31 -14.34 -12.38 19.95
N ILE A 32 -14.92 -11.83 18.87
CA ILE A 32 -15.29 -12.61 17.67
C ILE A 32 -14.05 -13.22 17.00
N CYS A 33 -12.90 -12.54 17.08
CA CYS A 33 -11.62 -12.99 16.53
C CYS A 33 -10.74 -13.77 17.53
N SER A 34 -11.29 -14.14 18.70
CA SER A 34 -10.55 -14.83 19.75
C SER A 34 -11.03 -16.27 19.98
N VAL A 35 -10.11 -17.15 20.34
CA VAL A 35 -10.37 -18.57 20.68
C VAL A 35 -10.39 -18.75 22.20
N SER A 36 -11.31 -19.57 22.72
CA SER A 36 -11.32 -19.95 24.13
C SER A 36 -10.07 -20.73 24.52
N VAL A 37 -9.35 -20.24 25.53
CA VAL A 37 -8.11 -20.87 26.05
C VAL A 37 -8.37 -22.27 26.61
N GLN A 38 -9.59 -22.57 27.07
CA GLN A 38 -9.96 -23.89 27.60
C GLN A 38 -9.94 -25.00 26.52
N HIS A 39 -10.07 -24.65 25.24
CA HIS A 39 -10.05 -25.62 24.13
C HIS A 39 -8.63 -25.96 23.64
N LYS A 40 -7.56 -25.33 24.18
CA LYS A 40 -6.16 -25.65 23.83
C LYS A 40 -5.67 -27.00 24.40
N ARG A 41 -6.51 -27.76 25.13
CA ARG A 41 -6.13 -29.04 25.78
C ARG A 41 -6.34 -30.29 24.92
N SER A 42 -6.86 -30.20 23.69
CA SER A 42 -7.04 -31.37 22.83
C SER A 42 -6.17 -31.27 21.57
N SER A 43 -5.22 -32.22 21.46
CA SER A 43 -4.39 -32.61 20.30
C SER A 43 -3.64 -31.52 19.51
N ASP A 44 -2.32 -31.61 19.60
CA ASP A 44 -1.27 -31.26 18.61
C ASP A 44 -1.65 -30.27 17.47
N GLY A 45 -1.36 -28.99 17.69
CA GLY A 45 -1.50 -27.91 16.70
C GLY A 45 -2.33 -26.72 17.21
N ARG A 46 -1.97 -25.49 16.82
CA ARG A 46 -2.82 -24.30 17.08
C ARG A 46 -4.18 -24.47 16.38
N LEU A 47 -5.22 -24.79 17.14
CA LEU A 47 -6.61 -24.83 16.68
C LEU A 47 -7.10 -23.41 16.37
N GLY A 48 -7.31 -23.08 15.10
CA GLY A 48 -7.71 -21.74 14.63
C GLY A 48 -9.19 -21.61 14.24
N LEU A 49 -9.71 -20.39 14.29
CA LEU A 49 -11.09 -19.98 13.93
C LEU A 49 -11.45 -20.26 12.47
N ILE A 50 -10.45 -20.48 11.62
CA ILE A 50 -10.63 -20.83 10.21
C ILE A 50 -11.07 -22.30 10.05
N LYS A 51 -10.51 -23.21 10.86
CA LYS A 51 -10.74 -24.66 10.75
C LYS A 51 -11.84 -25.17 11.67
N HIS A 52 -11.97 -24.61 12.88
CA HIS A 52 -12.98 -25.06 13.86
C HIS A 52 -14.10 -24.02 14.00
N ARG A 53 -15.34 -24.41 13.70
CA ARG A 53 -16.52 -23.52 13.63
C ARG A 53 -17.17 -23.21 14.99
N GLU A 54 -16.77 -23.91 16.05
CA GLU A 54 -17.52 -23.97 17.31
C GLU A 54 -16.95 -23.13 18.46
N SER A 55 -15.70 -22.65 18.38
CA SER A 55 -15.12 -21.83 19.44
C SER A 55 -15.47 -20.34 19.24
N THR A 56 -16.40 -19.83 20.04
CA THR A 56 -16.71 -18.39 20.09
C THR A 56 -16.67 -17.85 21.50
N LEU A 57 -15.76 -16.91 21.74
CA LEU A 57 -15.78 -16.06 22.94
C LEU A 57 -16.69 -14.82 22.76
N GLY A 58 -17.02 -14.47 21.52
CA GLY A 58 -17.85 -13.30 21.19
C GLY A 58 -19.32 -13.60 20.98
N ILE A 59 -20.09 -12.54 20.73
CA ILE A 59 -21.54 -12.58 20.52
C ILE A 59 -21.99 -13.39 19.28
N MET A 60 -21.07 -13.73 18.37
CA MET A 60 -21.34 -14.53 17.18
C MET A 60 -20.06 -15.16 16.62
N GLN A 61 -20.23 -16.15 15.75
CA GLN A 61 -19.13 -16.77 14.98
C GLN A 61 -18.61 -15.84 13.89
N ARG A 62 -17.30 -15.94 13.58
CA ARG A 62 -16.63 -15.16 12.53
C ARG A 62 -17.34 -15.26 11.17
N ASN A 63 -17.74 -16.45 10.73
CA ASN A 63 -18.45 -16.66 9.47
C ASN A 63 -19.80 -15.91 9.40
N LYS A 64 -20.55 -15.87 10.52
CA LYS A 64 -21.80 -15.10 10.64
C LYS A 64 -21.51 -13.60 10.60
N PHE A 65 -20.42 -13.17 11.23
CA PHE A 65 -19.95 -11.79 11.18
C PHE A 65 -19.57 -11.35 9.75
N ILE A 66 -18.83 -12.16 9.00
CA ILE A 66 -18.54 -11.91 7.58
C ILE A 66 -19.83 -11.84 6.75
N THR A 67 -20.77 -12.76 7.00
CA THR A 67 -22.08 -12.76 6.31
C THR A 67 -22.87 -11.48 6.61
N PHE A 68 -22.79 -10.97 7.83
CA PHE A 68 -23.35 -9.68 8.21
C PHE A 68 -22.67 -8.52 7.46
N ILE A 69 -21.33 -8.48 7.43
CA ILE A 69 -20.56 -7.47 6.70
C ILE A 69 -20.97 -7.41 5.23
N LYS A 70 -21.11 -8.57 4.56
CA LYS A 70 -21.47 -8.64 3.14
C LYS A 70 -22.85 -8.09 2.80
N LYS A 71 -23.69 -7.80 3.81
CA LYS A 71 -24.98 -7.11 3.65
C LYS A 71 -24.88 -5.60 3.81
N LEU A 72 -23.76 -5.08 4.32
CA LEU A 72 -23.53 -3.65 4.46
C LEU A 72 -23.22 -3.03 3.09
N ARG A 73 -23.67 -1.79 2.89
CA ARG A 73 -23.44 -1.01 1.66
C ARG A 73 -22.95 0.41 1.94
N GLU A 74 -23.13 0.89 3.16
CA GLU A 74 -22.80 2.26 3.56
C GLU A 74 -21.28 2.48 3.64
N PRO A 75 -20.68 3.41 2.86
CA PRO A 75 -19.24 3.61 2.83
C PRO A 75 -18.62 3.94 4.20
N LEU A 76 -19.24 4.83 4.98
CA LEU A 76 -18.73 5.20 6.31
C LEU A 76 -18.64 3.99 7.25
N VAL A 77 -19.64 3.11 7.18
CA VAL A 77 -19.69 1.89 7.99
C VAL A 77 -18.56 0.93 7.57
N LEU A 78 -18.34 0.77 6.26
CA LEU A 78 -17.27 -0.06 5.73
C LEU A 78 -15.89 0.50 6.08
N THR A 79 -15.66 1.81 5.91
CA THR A 79 -14.43 2.49 6.34
C THR A 79 -14.17 2.29 7.83
N THR A 80 -15.21 2.43 8.67
CA THR A 80 -15.10 2.22 10.12
C THR A 80 -14.65 0.79 10.43
N LEU A 81 -15.27 -0.22 9.82
CA LEU A 81 -14.87 -1.61 10.01
C LEU A 81 -13.46 -1.89 9.47
N ILE A 82 -13.09 -1.34 8.32
CA ILE A 82 -11.74 -1.49 7.74
C ILE A 82 -10.72 -0.93 8.73
N SER A 83 -10.93 0.27 9.24
CA SER A 83 -10.03 0.89 10.21
C SER A 83 -9.86 0.06 11.48
N LEU A 84 -10.96 -0.51 12.01
CA LEU A 84 -10.93 -1.38 13.18
C LEU A 84 -10.06 -2.60 12.92
N PHE A 85 -10.30 -3.29 11.80
CA PHE A 85 -9.60 -4.52 11.46
C PHE A 85 -8.14 -4.28 11.08
N VAL A 86 -7.83 -3.17 10.42
CA VAL A 86 -6.44 -2.74 10.15
C VAL A 86 -5.70 -2.48 11.45
N ARG A 87 -6.33 -1.78 12.41
CA ARG A 87 -5.73 -1.57 13.73
C ARG A 87 -5.52 -2.89 14.47
N LEU A 88 -6.52 -3.78 14.47
CA LEU A 88 -6.40 -5.09 15.08
C LEU A 88 -5.26 -5.90 14.45
N HIS A 89 -5.19 -5.92 13.12
CA HIS A 89 -4.11 -6.56 12.36
C HIS A 89 -2.74 -6.03 12.74
N SER A 90 -2.57 -4.70 12.82
CA SER A 90 -1.32 -4.06 13.24
C SER A 90 -0.87 -4.53 14.63
N ILE A 91 -1.78 -4.57 15.61
CA ILE A 91 -1.45 -5.01 16.98
C ILE A 91 -1.08 -6.51 17.02
N VAL A 92 -1.79 -7.36 16.29
CA VAL A 92 -1.54 -8.82 16.35
C VAL A 92 -0.31 -9.26 15.56
N ARG A 93 0.12 -8.49 14.56
CA ARG A 93 1.34 -8.78 13.80
C ARG A 93 2.61 -8.31 14.49
N ASP A 94 2.53 -7.28 15.31
CA ASP A 94 3.68 -6.66 15.99
C ASP A 94 4.82 -6.26 15.02
N ASP A 95 4.45 -5.81 13.80
CA ASP A 95 5.39 -5.33 12.77
C ASP A 95 5.28 -3.80 12.65
N ILE A 96 6.14 -3.11 13.39
CA ILE A 96 6.20 -1.63 13.45
C ILE A 96 6.75 -1.04 12.14
N VAL A 97 7.46 -1.84 11.33
CA VAL A 97 8.11 -1.35 10.11
C VAL A 97 7.13 -1.32 8.93
N ASN A 98 6.27 -2.34 8.83
CA ASN A 98 5.35 -2.50 7.70
C ASN A 98 3.89 -2.34 8.13
N GLU A 99 3.53 -1.15 8.62
CA GLU A 99 2.15 -0.87 9.03
C GLU A 99 1.18 -0.71 7.84
N VAL A 100 -0.03 -1.24 7.99
CA VAL A 100 -1.11 -1.02 7.02
C VAL A 100 -1.85 0.26 7.40
N THR A 101 -2.04 1.16 6.43
CA THR A 101 -2.73 2.44 6.64
C THR A 101 -4.23 2.33 6.39
N ALA A 102 -5.02 3.11 7.12
CA ALA A 102 -6.46 3.27 6.95
C ALA A 102 -6.92 4.59 7.59
N GLU A 103 -8.10 5.06 7.21
CA GLU A 103 -8.74 6.21 7.85
C GLU A 103 -9.13 5.89 9.30
N HIS A 104 -9.26 6.92 10.14
CA HIS A 104 -9.79 6.83 11.50
C HIS A 104 -9.05 5.87 12.47
N LEU A 105 -7.81 5.47 12.21
CA LEU A 105 -7.05 4.56 13.09
C LEU A 105 -6.90 5.04 14.54
N SER A 106 -6.89 6.36 14.76
CA SER A 106 -6.62 7.01 16.06
C SER A 106 -7.73 6.86 17.11
N ILE A 107 -8.91 6.37 16.71
CA ILE A 107 -10.05 6.16 17.63
C ILE A 107 -9.96 4.83 18.37
N TRP A 108 -9.19 3.87 17.83
CA TRP A 108 -9.10 2.51 18.34
C TRP A 108 -8.00 2.38 19.40
N PRO A 109 -8.14 1.42 20.34
CA PRO A 109 -7.08 1.07 21.28
C PRO A 109 -5.74 0.74 20.62
N SER A 110 -4.65 0.96 21.35
CA SER A 110 -3.27 0.69 20.88
C SER A 110 -2.66 -0.60 21.40
N SER A 111 -3.35 -1.30 22.30
CA SER A 111 -2.87 -2.55 22.89
C SER A 111 -4.04 -3.49 23.18
N LEU A 112 -3.72 -4.77 23.33
CA LEU A 112 -4.68 -5.82 23.68
C LEU A 112 -4.28 -6.48 25.00
N PRO A 113 -5.23 -6.69 25.93
CA PRO A 113 -4.94 -7.37 27.20
C PRO A 113 -4.49 -8.83 27.02
N ASN A 114 -5.03 -9.54 26.03
CA ASN A 114 -4.75 -10.96 25.81
C ASN A 114 -4.48 -11.26 24.32
N LEU A 115 -3.26 -10.96 23.87
CA LEU A 115 -2.83 -11.19 22.49
C LEU A 115 -2.88 -12.67 22.08
N GLN A 116 -2.59 -13.58 23.03
CA GLN A 116 -2.47 -15.04 22.79
C GLN A 116 -3.80 -15.75 22.53
N ALA A 117 -4.92 -15.07 22.82
CA ALA A 117 -6.26 -15.57 22.53
C ALA A 117 -6.72 -15.20 21.12
N VAL A 118 -6.17 -14.16 20.50
CA VAL A 118 -6.58 -13.68 19.18
C VAL A 118 -5.97 -14.55 18.08
N ASP A 119 -6.79 -14.97 17.13
CA ASP A 119 -6.32 -15.71 15.96
C ASP A 119 -5.80 -14.74 14.88
N VAL A 120 -4.47 -14.62 14.81
CA VAL A 120 -3.76 -13.71 13.89
C VAL A 120 -4.13 -13.95 12.43
N GLU A 121 -4.24 -15.21 12.02
CA GLU A 121 -4.55 -15.56 10.62
C GLU A 121 -6.01 -15.22 10.30
N ALA A 122 -6.92 -15.50 11.23
CA ALA A 122 -8.33 -15.13 11.06
C ALA A 122 -8.51 -13.61 10.91
N VAL A 123 -7.75 -12.80 11.66
CA VAL A 123 -7.75 -11.33 11.51
C VAL A 123 -7.23 -10.92 10.13
N ALA A 124 -6.09 -11.46 9.69
CA ALA A 124 -5.50 -11.15 8.39
C ALA A 124 -6.42 -11.50 7.21
N VAL A 125 -7.07 -12.67 7.26
CA VAL A 125 -8.05 -13.09 6.26
C VAL A 125 -9.29 -12.17 6.29
N THR A 126 -9.76 -11.77 7.47
CA THR A 126 -10.93 -10.89 7.61
C THR A 126 -10.69 -9.50 7.06
N VAL A 127 -9.53 -8.89 7.35
CA VAL A 127 -9.10 -7.61 6.75
C VAL A 127 -9.18 -7.68 5.24
N ARG A 128 -8.58 -8.72 4.65
CA ARG A 128 -8.50 -8.88 3.20
C ARG A 128 -9.88 -9.06 2.56
N GLU A 129 -10.72 -9.92 3.14
CA GLU A 129 -12.09 -10.16 2.67
C GLU A 129 -12.94 -8.87 2.74
N LEU A 130 -12.81 -8.11 3.84
CA LEU A 130 -13.57 -6.88 4.05
C LEU A 130 -13.17 -5.79 3.05
N VAL A 131 -11.88 -5.53 2.86
CA VAL A 131 -11.42 -4.49 1.91
C VAL A 131 -11.75 -4.88 0.47
N SER A 132 -11.55 -6.16 0.10
CA SER A 132 -11.93 -6.67 -1.23
C SER A 132 -13.44 -6.51 -1.50
N PHE A 133 -14.28 -6.80 -0.49
CA PHE A 133 -15.71 -6.60 -0.59
C PHE A 133 -16.07 -5.11 -0.72
N ALA A 134 -15.47 -4.23 0.08
CA ALA A 134 -15.72 -2.79 -0.01
C ALA A 134 -15.35 -2.24 -1.41
N LEU A 135 -14.20 -2.65 -1.96
CA LEU A 135 -13.78 -2.28 -3.31
C LEU A 135 -14.68 -2.87 -4.41
N SER A 136 -15.31 -4.03 -4.19
CA SER A 136 -16.31 -4.55 -5.14
C SER A 136 -17.57 -3.68 -5.23
N LEU A 137 -17.86 -2.88 -4.19
CA LEU A 137 -18.98 -1.95 -4.17
C LEU A 137 -18.57 -0.57 -4.69
N ASN A 138 -17.40 -0.07 -4.27
CA ASN A 138 -16.87 1.23 -4.69
C ASN A 138 -15.40 1.08 -5.12
N PRO A 139 -15.12 0.69 -6.37
CA PRO A 139 -13.77 0.41 -6.84
C PRO A 139 -12.88 1.66 -6.92
N HIS A 140 -13.48 2.85 -6.96
CA HIS A 140 -12.78 4.14 -7.04
C HIS A 140 -12.58 4.81 -5.68
N ASN A 141 -12.71 4.08 -4.57
CA ASN A 141 -12.36 4.64 -3.26
C ASN A 141 -10.83 4.62 -3.06
N GLN A 142 -10.19 5.78 -3.18
CA GLN A 142 -8.73 5.93 -3.10
C GLN A 142 -8.14 5.43 -1.78
N SER A 143 -8.79 5.72 -0.64
CA SER A 143 -8.35 5.27 0.69
C SER A 143 -8.33 3.74 0.77
N TRP A 144 -9.40 3.09 0.30
CA TRP A 144 -9.50 1.62 0.32
C TRP A 144 -8.50 0.95 -0.64
N LEU A 145 -8.23 1.56 -1.80
CA LEU A 145 -7.19 1.10 -2.72
C LEU A 145 -5.80 1.17 -2.05
N GLY A 146 -5.51 2.25 -1.33
CA GLY A 146 -4.27 2.40 -0.55
C GLY A 146 -4.14 1.32 0.54
N THR A 147 -5.19 1.10 1.33
CA THR A 147 -5.22 0.02 2.32
C THR A 147 -5.03 -1.36 1.69
N GLN A 148 -5.63 -1.63 0.53
CA GLN A 148 -5.46 -2.90 -0.18
C GLN A 148 -4.03 -3.07 -0.69
N ALA A 149 -3.41 -2.02 -1.21
CA ALA A 149 -2.02 -2.03 -1.64
C ALA A 149 -1.08 -2.36 -0.49
N ASP A 150 -1.30 -1.74 0.68
CA ASP A 150 -0.56 -2.01 1.91
C ASP A 150 -0.70 -3.48 2.33
N ILE A 151 -1.92 -4.03 2.35
CA ILE A 151 -2.16 -5.45 2.70
C ILE A 151 -1.37 -6.39 1.76
N TYR A 152 -1.33 -6.10 0.47
CA TYR A 152 -0.52 -6.88 -0.47
C TYR A 152 0.97 -6.70 -0.23
N PHE A 153 1.42 -5.48 0.07
CA PHE A 153 2.81 -5.19 0.37
C PHE A 153 3.31 -5.98 1.59
N VAL A 154 2.60 -5.92 2.71
CA VAL A 154 3.00 -6.61 3.97
C VAL A 154 2.89 -8.14 3.89
N THR A 155 2.21 -8.64 2.85
CA THR A 155 2.13 -10.08 2.52
C THR A 155 3.02 -10.46 1.34
N ASN A 156 3.99 -9.61 0.99
CA ASN A 156 5.01 -9.83 -0.06
C ASN A 156 4.44 -10.06 -1.47
N GLN A 157 3.23 -9.59 -1.74
CA GLN A 157 2.59 -9.66 -3.06
C GLN A 157 2.83 -8.35 -3.83
N TYR A 158 4.09 -8.14 -4.21
CA TYR A 158 4.58 -6.84 -4.72
C TYR A 158 3.91 -6.38 -6.02
N CYS A 159 3.60 -7.29 -6.94
CA CYS A 159 2.92 -6.96 -8.20
C CYS A 159 1.49 -6.45 -7.94
N ALA A 160 0.74 -7.15 -7.08
CA ALA A 160 -0.61 -6.71 -6.68
C ALA A 160 -0.56 -5.39 -5.90
N ALA A 161 0.43 -5.21 -5.02
CA ALA A 161 0.61 -3.94 -4.31
C ALA A 161 0.84 -2.77 -5.27
N LEU A 162 1.73 -2.91 -6.27
CA LEU A 162 1.95 -1.89 -7.30
C LEU A 162 0.68 -1.56 -8.08
N ASN A 163 -0.07 -2.58 -8.49
CA ASN A 163 -1.34 -2.39 -9.19
C ASN A 163 -2.29 -1.50 -8.36
N PHE A 164 -2.51 -1.82 -7.08
CA PHE A 164 -3.40 -1.03 -6.23
C PHE A 164 -2.87 0.38 -5.91
N TYR A 165 -1.56 0.58 -5.74
CA TYR A 165 -0.99 1.92 -5.60
C TYR A 165 -1.22 2.77 -6.87
N LEU A 166 -1.01 2.18 -8.05
CA LEU A 166 -1.24 2.86 -9.33
C LEU A 166 -2.73 3.18 -9.53
N GLN A 167 -3.64 2.27 -9.17
CA GLN A 167 -5.08 2.56 -9.20
C GLN A 167 -5.45 3.71 -8.26
N ALA A 168 -4.91 3.74 -7.03
CA ALA A 168 -5.15 4.82 -6.08
C ALA A 168 -4.70 6.17 -6.65
N GLY A 169 -3.49 6.22 -7.22
CA GLY A 169 -2.95 7.39 -7.90
C GLY A 169 -3.77 7.80 -9.12
N ALA A 170 -4.21 6.84 -9.94
CA ALA A 170 -5.01 7.10 -11.13
C ALA A 170 -6.38 7.71 -10.79
N VAL A 171 -7.05 7.20 -9.77
CA VAL A 171 -8.36 7.68 -9.31
C VAL A 171 -8.30 9.14 -8.86
N CYS A 172 -7.32 9.53 -8.04
CA CYS A 172 -7.25 10.89 -7.50
C CYS A 172 -6.66 11.92 -8.47
N SER A 173 -6.09 11.48 -9.60
CA SER A 173 -5.38 12.35 -10.54
C SER A 173 -5.95 12.35 -11.96
N ASP A 174 -7.12 11.73 -12.15
CA ASP A 174 -7.75 11.54 -13.46
C ASP A 174 -6.76 10.89 -14.45
N PHE A 175 -6.35 9.67 -14.10
CA PHE A 175 -5.37 8.86 -14.84
C PHE A 175 -4.04 9.60 -15.10
N PHE A 176 -3.53 10.26 -14.05
CA PHE A 176 -2.29 11.02 -14.03
C PHE A 176 -2.27 12.20 -15.01
N THR A 177 -3.44 12.67 -15.46
CA THR A 177 -3.52 13.92 -16.22
C THR A 177 -3.20 15.13 -15.36
N LYS A 178 -3.50 15.05 -14.06
CA LYS A 178 -3.14 16.01 -13.02
C LYS A 178 -2.05 15.44 -12.10
N PRO A 179 -1.32 16.28 -11.34
CA PRO A 179 -0.41 15.80 -10.30
C PRO A 179 -1.16 14.97 -9.25
N VAL A 180 -0.54 13.88 -8.79
CA VAL A 180 -1.08 13.09 -7.68
C VAL A 180 -0.95 13.91 -6.39
N PRO A 181 -1.99 14.00 -5.55
CA PRO A 181 -1.90 14.70 -4.27
C PRO A 181 -0.79 14.12 -3.37
N PRO A 182 -0.03 14.98 -2.66
CA PRO A 182 1.13 14.55 -1.86
C PRO A 182 0.75 13.77 -0.59
N ASP A 183 -0.51 13.84 -0.16
CA ASP A 183 -1.10 13.03 0.91
C ASP A 183 -1.47 11.61 0.44
N VAL A 184 -1.65 11.42 -0.88
CA VAL A 184 -1.86 10.09 -1.48
C VAL A 184 -0.53 9.42 -1.81
N TYR A 185 0.34 10.11 -2.56
CA TYR A 185 1.70 9.65 -2.85
C TYR A 185 2.70 10.30 -1.90
N THR A 186 2.67 9.83 -0.66
CA THR A 186 3.68 10.19 0.34
C THR A 186 5.02 9.50 0.03
N ASP A 187 6.11 10.00 0.63
CA ASP A 187 7.42 9.33 0.56
C ASP A 187 7.36 7.87 1.02
N GLN A 188 6.48 7.54 1.98
CA GLN A 188 6.29 6.17 2.45
C GLN A 188 5.70 5.28 1.33
N VAL A 189 4.65 5.76 0.64
CA VAL A 189 4.04 5.04 -0.48
C VAL A 189 5.04 4.86 -1.63
N LEU A 190 5.76 5.92 -1.98
CA LEU A 190 6.79 5.87 -3.03
C LEU A 190 7.92 4.89 -2.67
N LYS A 191 8.40 4.88 -1.41
CA LYS A 191 9.37 3.89 -0.93
C LYS A 191 8.85 2.46 -1.02
N ARG A 192 7.56 2.23 -0.77
CA ARG A 192 6.92 0.92 -0.96
C ARG A 192 6.86 0.53 -2.43
N MET A 193 6.49 1.45 -3.33
CA MET A 193 6.52 1.21 -4.78
C MET A 193 7.94 0.87 -5.27
N ILE A 194 8.95 1.63 -4.83
CA ILE A 194 10.38 1.35 -5.09
C ILE A 194 10.74 -0.06 -4.62
N LYS A 195 10.36 -0.43 -3.39
CA LYS A 195 10.63 -1.76 -2.85
C LYS A 195 9.91 -2.84 -3.68
N CYS A 196 8.67 -2.63 -4.10
CA CYS A 196 7.97 -3.56 -4.97
C CYS A 196 8.70 -3.78 -6.29
N CYS A 197 9.08 -2.70 -7.00
CA CYS A 197 9.82 -2.81 -8.26
C CYS A 197 11.16 -3.54 -8.07
N SER A 198 11.88 -3.25 -6.98
CA SER A 198 13.12 -3.95 -6.62
C SER A 198 12.91 -5.45 -6.43
N MET A 199 11.85 -5.86 -5.74
CA MET A 199 11.54 -7.28 -5.50
C MET A 199 11.01 -8.00 -6.75
N LEU A 200 10.61 -7.26 -7.78
CA LEU A 200 10.21 -7.78 -9.09
C LEU A 200 11.35 -7.76 -10.12
N ASN A 201 12.57 -7.38 -9.71
CA ASN A 201 13.73 -7.17 -10.57
C ASN A 201 13.51 -6.10 -11.66
N CYS A 202 12.66 -5.10 -11.41
CA CYS A 202 12.44 -3.96 -12.31
C CYS A 202 13.33 -2.78 -11.88
N HIS A 203 14.63 -2.89 -12.13
CA HIS A 203 15.64 -1.97 -11.58
C HIS A 203 15.66 -0.58 -12.22
N THR A 204 15.29 -0.45 -13.50
CA THR A 204 15.15 0.85 -14.16
C THR A 204 13.93 1.59 -13.65
N GLN A 205 12.82 0.89 -13.40
CA GLN A 205 11.64 1.47 -12.74
C GLN A 205 11.96 1.96 -11.33
N VAL A 206 12.81 1.24 -10.58
CA VAL A 206 13.33 1.70 -9.27
C VAL A 206 14.05 3.05 -9.42
N ALA A 207 14.99 3.16 -10.36
CA ALA A 207 15.74 4.40 -10.58
C ALA A 207 14.84 5.58 -11.01
N VAL A 208 13.81 5.31 -11.82
CA VAL A 208 12.81 6.33 -12.17
C VAL A 208 12.01 6.77 -10.94
N LEU A 209 11.51 5.83 -10.14
CA LEU A 209 10.74 6.11 -8.93
C LEU A 209 11.56 6.83 -7.85
N CYS A 210 12.87 6.62 -7.75
CA CYS A 210 13.73 7.34 -6.81
C CYS A 210 13.68 8.88 -7.02
N GLN A 211 13.41 9.35 -8.23
CA GLN A 211 13.27 10.78 -8.52
C GLN A 211 11.92 11.35 -8.08
N PHE A 212 10.94 10.51 -7.75
CA PHE A 212 9.60 10.95 -7.31
C PHE A 212 9.58 11.43 -5.86
N LEU A 213 10.56 11.00 -5.06
CA LEU A 213 10.74 11.41 -3.68
C LEU A 213 11.06 12.91 -3.59
N ARG A 214 10.82 13.51 -2.42
CA ARG A 214 11.20 14.92 -2.17
C ARG A 214 12.70 15.15 -2.37
N GLU A 215 13.50 14.22 -1.86
CA GLU A 215 14.94 14.14 -2.09
C GLU A 215 15.22 12.86 -2.87
N VAL A 216 15.97 12.99 -3.96
CA VAL A 216 16.28 11.86 -4.84
C VAL A 216 17.13 10.84 -4.08
N ASP A 217 16.67 9.59 -4.00
CA ASP A 217 17.43 8.50 -3.37
C ASP A 217 18.43 7.88 -4.37
N TYR A 218 19.56 8.58 -4.54
CA TYR A 218 20.65 8.14 -5.41
C TYR A 218 21.26 6.81 -4.99
N MET A 219 21.35 6.53 -3.69
CA MET A 219 21.96 5.30 -3.18
C MET A 219 21.18 4.08 -3.66
N THR A 220 19.85 4.12 -3.52
CA THR A 220 18.98 3.05 -4.00
C THR A 220 18.96 2.98 -5.52
N ALA A 221 18.89 4.12 -6.22
CA ALA A 221 18.88 4.17 -7.68
C ALA A 221 20.16 3.55 -8.28
N PHE A 222 21.33 3.96 -7.80
CA PHE A 222 22.62 3.47 -8.30
C PHE A 222 22.81 1.98 -8.02
N LYS A 223 22.43 1.53 -6.82
CA LYS A 223 22.48 0.11 -6.49
C LYS A 223 21.59 -0.72 -7.42
N ALA A 224 20.37 -0.26 -7.71
CA ALA A 224 19.48 -0.95 -8.64
C ALA A 224 20.07 -1.01 -10.06
N LEU A 225 20.59 0.10 -10.57
CA LEU A 225 21.17 0.17 -11.93
C LEU A 225 22.47 -0.66 -12.11
N GLN A 226 23.12 -1.04 -11.01
CA GLN A 226 24.26 -1.97 -11.03
C GLN A 226 23.85 -3.42 -11.32
N GLU A 227 22.60 -3.79 -11.10
CA GLU A 227 22.09 -5.12 -11.38
C GLU A 227 22.02 -5.36 -12.90
N GLN A 228 22.31 -6.59 -13.33
CA GLN A 228 22.31 -6.97 -14.75
C GLN A 228 21.07 -7.77 -15.16
N ASN A 229 20.37 -8.35 -14.19
CA ASN A 229 19.18 -9.19 -14.37
C ASN A 229 17.88 -8.37 -14.29
N SER A 230 17.83 -7.22 -14.97
CA SER A 230 16.61 -6.41 -15.04
C SER A 230 15.53 -7.09 -15.88
N HIS A 231 14.31 -7.14 -15.34
CA HIS A 231 13.09 -7.59 -16.00
C HIS A 231 12.18 -6.42 -16.41
N ASP A 232 12.73 -5.21 -16.50
CA ASP A 232 12.10 -4.09 -17.18
C ASP A 232 12.82 -3.81 -18.50
N ALA A 233 12.12 -3.22 -19.47
CA ALA A 233 12.64 -2.92 -20.81
C ALA A 233 13.76 -1.84 -20.84
N MET A 234 14.52 -1.72 -19.75
CA MET A 234 15.69 -0.88 -19.49
C MET A 234 15.70 0.46 -20.24
N ASP A 235 16.40 0.50 -21.38
CA ASP A 235 16.63 1.68 -22.21
C ASP A 235 15.33 2.32 -22.72
N SER A 236 14.23 1.57 -22.81
CA SER A 236 12.89 2.10 -23.09
C SER A 236 12.36 3.04 -22.00
N PHE A 237 12.95 3.03 -20.81
CA PHE A 237 12.56 3.89 -19.69
C PHE A 237 13.47 5.12 -19.49
N TYR A 238 14.54 5.28 -20.27
CA TYR A 238 15.48 6.40 -20.07
C TYR A 238 14.85 7.77 -20.36
N ASP A 239 13.87 7.82 -21.27
CA ASP A 239 13.09 9.02 -21.56
C ASP A 239 12.23 9.50 -20.37
N TYR A 240 12.07 8.69 -19.32
CA TYR A 240 11.36 9.07 -18.10
C TYR A 240 12.27 9.62 -17.01
N ILE A 241 13.59 9.59 -17.20
CA ILE A 241 14.57 10.13 -16.26
C ILE A 241 14.78 11.60 -16.58
N TRP A 242 14.64 12.47 -15.58
CA TRP A 242 14.94 13.91 -15.69
C TRP A 242 16.15 14.31 -14.86
N ASP A 243 16.58 13.46 -13.94
CA ASP A 243 17.75 13.67 -13.13
C ASP A 243 19.03 13.36 -13.93
N VAL A 244 19.83 14.40 -14.16
CA VAL A 244 21.06 14.31 -14.97
C VAL A 244 22.09 13.42 -14.30
N THR A 245 22.18 13.43 -12.96
CA THR A 245 23.12 12.61 -12.21
C THR A 245 22.83 11.11 -12.36
N ILE A 246 21.55 10.71 -12.40
CA ILE A 246 21.17 9.32 -12.72
C ILE A 246 21.55 8.95 -14.16
N LEU A 247 21.33 9.84 -15.13
CA LEU A 247 21.69 9.58 -16.53
C LEU A 247 23.21 9.50 -16.75
N GLU A 248 23.99 10.33 -16.07
CA GLU A 248 25.45 10.28 -16.08
C GLU A 248 25.95 8.94 -15.52
N TYR A 249 25.37 8.50 -14.42
CA TYR A 249 25.67 7.21 -13.81
C TYR A 249 25.35 6.03 -14.76
N LEU A 250 24.19 6.06 -15.42
CA LEU A 250 23.82 5.08 -16.45
C LEU A 250 24.86 5.04 -17.58
N THR A 251 25.26 6.21 -18.08
CA THR A 251 26.26 6.35 -19.14
C THR A 251 27.59 5.73 -18.72
N HIS A 252 28.03 6.00 -17.49
CA HIS A 252 29.25 5.42 -16.91
C HIS A 252 29.17 3.88 -16.82
N ILE A 253 28.06 3.34 -16.30
CA ILE A 253 27.87 1.89 -16.18
C ILE A 253 27.89 1.21 -17.56
N HIS A 254 27.15 1.74 -18.54
CA HIS A 254 27.12 1.16 -19.88
C HIS A 254 28.50 1.21 -20.54
N HIS A 255 29.25 2.28 -20.36
CA HIS A 255 30.62 2.36 -20.84
C HIS A 255 31.51 1.29 -20.21
N LYS A 256 31.45 1.12 -18.88
CA LYS A 256 32.21 0.09 -18.15
C LYS A 256 31.87 -1.33 -18.59
N ARG A 257 30.62 -1.58 -19.00
CA ARG A 257 30.14 -2.90 -19.47
C ARG A 257 30.32 -3.12 -20.98
N GLY A 258 30.78 -2.13 -21.74
CA GLY A 258 30.89 -2.21 -23.20
C GLY A 258 29.55 -2.13 -23.95
N GLU A 259 28.47 -1.71 -23.27
CA GLU A 259 27.11 -1.62 -23.81
C GLU A 259 26.91 -0.33 -24.62
N THR A 260 27.54 -0.28 -25.80
CA THR A 260 27.65 0.96 -26.59
C THR A 260 26.30 1.52 -27.04
N GLU A 261 25.34 0.68 -27.45
CA GLU A 261 24.02 1.13 -27.90
C GLU A 261 23.24 1.81 -26.76
N LYS A 262 23.14 1.15 -25.61
CA LYS A 262 22.47 1.72 -24.42
C LYS A 262 23.15 2.98 -23.91
N ARG A 263 24.48 3.05 -24.00
CA ARG A 263 25.24 4.28 -23.72
C ARG A 263 24.80 5.43 -24.62
N GLN A 264 24.63 5.19 -25.92
CA GLN A 264 24.17 6.23 -26.84
C GLN A 264 22.75 6.70 -26.53
N VAL A 265 21.85 5.78 -26.13
CA VAL A 265 20.49 6.15 -25.70
C VAL A 265 20.53 7.05 -24.46
N ALA A 266 21.33 6.69 -23.44
CA ALA A 266 21.51 7.50 -22.23
C ALA A 266 22.11 8.89 -22.55
N MET A 267 23.14 8.95 -23.40
CA MET A 267 23.73 10.23 -23.84
C MET A 267 22.74 11.10 -24.60
N LYS A 268 21.89 10.50 -25.46
CA LYS A 268 20.83 11.21 -26.15
C LYS A 268 19.79 11.78 -25.18
N ALA A 269 19.45 11.06 -24.11
CA ALA A 269 18.55 11.54 -23.07
C ALA A 269 19.15 12.75 -22.32
N ILE A 270 20.44 12.69 -21.95
CA ILE A 270 21.16 13.82 -21.32
C ILE A 270 21.16 15.05 -22.25
N GLY A 271 21.35 14.84 -23.55
CA GLY A 271 21.39 15.92 -24.54
C GLY A 271 20.04 16.60 -24.83
N GLN A 272 18.95 16.19 -24.18
CA GLN A 272 17.65 16.83 -24.37
C GLN A 272 17.66 18.23 -23.76
N THR A 273 17.28 19.23 -24.55
CA THR A 273 17.34 20.66 -24.16
C THR A 273 16.50 20.99 -22.93
N GLU A 274 15.41 20.24 -22.70
CA GLU A 274 14.54 20.40 -21.55
C GLU A 274 15.16 19.95 -20.21
N LEU A 275 16.27 19.19 -20.25
CA LEU A 275 17.01 18.75 -19.05
C LEU A 275 18.27 19.58 -18.78
N ASN A 276 18.50 20.65 -19.55
CA ASN A 276 19.65 21.51 -19.32
C ASN A 276 19.56 22.17 -17.93
N SER A 277 20.52 21.90 -17.05
CA SER A 277 20.58 22.42 -15.68
C SER A 277 20.66 23.95 -15.60
N SER A 278 20.96 24.63 -16.71
CA SER A 278 20.95 26.09 -16.83
C SER A 278 19.57 26.65 -17.18
N ASN A 279 18.57 25.81 -17.44
CA ASN A 279 17.20 26.26 -17.68
C ASN A 279 16.59 26.87 -16.40
N PRO A 280 15.61 27.79 -16.54
CA PRO A 280 14.80 28.22 -15.41
C PRO A 280 14.11 27.05 -14.72
N GLU A 281 13.96 27.14 -13.40
CA GLU A 281 13.35 26.10 -12.55
C GLU A 281 11.97 25.67 -13.06
N GLU A 282 11.15 26.59 -13.55
CA GLU A 282 9.82 26.30 -14.10
C GLU A 282 9.87 25.34 -15.31
N VAL A 283 10.89 25.47 -16.15
CA VAL A 283 11.10 24.58 -17.32
C VAL A 283 11.48 23.19 -16.85
N LEU A 284 12.39 23.09 -15.87
CA LEU A 284 12.82 21.81 -15.28
C LEU A 284 11.66 21.11 -14.59
N GLN A 285 10.86 21.85 -13.82
CA GLN A 285 9.66 21.32 -13.16
C GLN A 285 8.63 20.83 -14.18
N LEU A 286 8.38 21.58 -15.26
CA LEU A 286 7.47 21.15 -16.31
C LEU A 286 7.97 19.88 -17.02
N ALA A 287 9.26 19.80 -17.32
CA ALA A 287 9.90 18.63 -17.93
C ALA A 287 9.79 17.40 -17.03
N ALA A 288 10.00 17.56 -15.71
CA ALA A 288 9.83 16.51 -14.72
C ALA A 288 8.36 16.07 -14.62
N GLN A 289 7.40 17.00 -14.53
CA GLN A 289 5.97 16.67 -14.45
C GLN A 289 5.48 15.91 -15.68
N LYS A 290 5.92 16.31 -16.88
CA LYS A 290 5.60 15.61 -18.13
C LYS A 290 6.12 14.17 -18.13
N ARG A 291 7.35 13.95 -17.65
CA ARG A 291 7.94 12.61 -17.51
C ARG A 291 7.25 11.77 -16.44
N LYS A 292 6.97 12.35 -15.26
CA LYS A 292 6.21 11.70 -14.18
C LYS A 292 4.87 11.18 -14.69
N LYS A 293 4.10 12.03 -15.37
CA LYS A 293 2.83 11.65 -16.01
C LYS A 293 2.99 10.48 -16.98
N ARG A 294 3.89 10.59 -17.96
CA ARG A 294 4.07 9.54 -18.97
C ARG A 294 4.53 8.22 -18.34
N PHE A 295 5.43 8.27 -17.36
CA PHE A 295 5.90 7.10 -16.63
C PHE A 295 4.76 6.42 -15.86
N LEU A 296 3.99 7.16 -15.07
CA LEU A 296 2.87 6.60 -14.30
C LEU A 296 1.80 6.00 -15.21
N GLN A 297 1.52 6.61 -16.36
CA GLN A 297 0.62 6.05 -17.36
C GLN A 297 1.16 4.78 -18.02
N ALA A 298 2.47 4.73 -18.29
CA ALA A 298 3.12 3.53 -18.81
C ALA A 298 3.12 2.38 -17.78
N MET A 299 3.45 2.68 -16.52
CA MET A 299 3.35 1.75 -15.40
C MET A 299 1.92 1.23 -15.24
N SER A 300 0.92 2.11 -15.33
CA SER A 300 -0.48 1.69 -15.22
C SER A 300 -0.84 0.70 -16.31
N LYS A 301 -0.48 0.94 -17.57
CA LYS A 301 -0.73 -0.03 -18.67
C LYS A 301 0.00 -1.36 -18.51
N LEU A 302 1.08 -1.39 -17.73
CA LEU A 302 1.88 -2.61 -17.49
C LEU A 302 1.28 -3.47 -16.37
N TYR A 303 0.71 -2.85 -15.33
CA TYR A 303 0.25 -3.52 -14.12
C TYR A 303 -1.27 -3.56 -13.94
N PHE A 304 -2.01 -2.76 -14.72
CA PHE A 304 -3.46 -2.52 -14.65
C PHE A 304 -4.10 -2.60 -16.04
#